data_AF-A0A7K1AZ07-F1
#
_entry.id   AF-A0A7K1AZ07-F1
#
_cell.length_a   1.000
_cell.length_b   1.000
_cell.length_c   1.000
_cell.angle_alpha   90.00
_cell.angle_beta   90.00
_cell.angle_gamma   90.00
#
_symmetry.space_group_name_H-M   'P 1'
#
loop_
_entity.id
_entity.type
_entity.pdbx_description
1 polymer ?
#
loop_
_entity_poly.entity_id
_entity_poly.type
_entity_poly.pdbx_seq_one_letter_code
_entity_poly.pdbx_strand_id
1 'polypeptide(L)'
;SMTGIIALQGGGAFSLHDQLDARLLEEVRAKRVVVLPTADAFEKPEILVSAAKSWAQRLGIEVEVLMVMRRTDAMEQSAADVVRKAQAVWFVGDNPIHLRSVMKGTPVWSAVESVFQAGGLVVGAGAPASALCDPMIDPRGGALALGLGLLSGIAVVAQAELVSPDRHTRTKKLANVPLVFLPSSSALIRRGHEWEEVGSNEKVGQLPT
;
A
#
# COMPACT_ATOMS: atom_id res chain seq x y z
N SER A 1 2.49 -5.26 -22.97
CA SER A 1 2.83 -5.73 -21.61
C SER A 1 1.72 -5.29 -20.67
N MET A 2 1.17 -6.19 -19.86
CA MET A 2 0.23 -5.80 -18.81
C MET A 2 1.00 -5.15 -17.67
N THR A 3 0.69 -3.89 -17.38
CA THR A 3 1.06 -3.25 -16.12
C THR A 3 0.37 -4.00 -14.97
N GLY A 4 1.07 -4.16 -13.84
CA GLY A 4 0.55 -4.88 -12.67
C GLY A 4 -0.65 -4.25 -11.99
N ILE A 5 -1.01 -4.81 -10.85
CA ILE A 5 -2.15 -4.40 -10.04
C ILE A 5 -1.67 -3.60 -8.83
N ILE A 6 -2.31 -2.46 -8.57
CA ILE A 6 -2.15 -1.74 -7.29
C ILE A 6 -3.43 -1.91 -6.49
N ALA A 7 -3.31 -2.37 -5.25
CA ALA A 7 -4.41 -2.41 -4.30
C ALA A 7 -4.17 -1.42 -3.15
N LEU A 8 -5.05 -0.46 -3.00
CA LEU A 8 -5.06 0.49 -1.91
C LEU A 8 -6.12 0.03 -0.91
N GLN A 9 -5.72 -0.51 0.22
CA GLN A 9 -6.63 -0.99 1.27
C GLN A 9 -6.73 0.06 2.36
N GLY A 10 -7.95 0.40 2.78
CA GLY A 10 -8.17 1.46 3.76
C GLY A 10 -7.59 1.14 5.14
N GLY A 11 -7.40 -0.14 5.47
CA GLY A 11 -6.88 -0.55 6.78
C GLY A 11 -6.98 -2.06 6.97
N GLY A 12 -6.91 -2.51 8.22
CA GLY A 12 -7.19 -3.92 8.58
C GLY A 12 -6.30 -4.95 7.89
N ALA A 13 -5.01 -4.63 7.71
CA ALA A 13 -4.03 -5.53 7.12
C ALA A 13 -4.17 -6.92 7.73
N PHE A 14 -4.36 -7.93 6.87
CA PHE A 14 -4.44 -9.35 7.24
C PHE A 14 -5.65 -9.76 8.10
N SER A 15 -6.69 -8.91 8.22
CA SER A 15 -7.90 -9.24 8.99
C SER A 15 -9.22 -8.87 8.31
N LEU A 16 -9.25 -7.89 7.39
CA LEU A 16 -10.50 -7.40 6.78
C LEU A 16 -10.72 -7.82 5.33
N HIS A 17 -9.68 -8.25 4.62
CA HIS A 17 -9.70 -8.34 3.16
C HIS A 17 -9.41 -9.74 2.59
N ASP A 18 -9.49 -10.81 3.39
CA ASP A 18 -9.10 -12.16 2.98
C ASP A 18 -9.66 -12.61 1.60
N GLN A 19 -10.95 -12.34 1.32
CA GLN A 19 -11.56 -12.70 0.03
C GLN A 19 -10.99 -11.89 -1.15
N LEU A 20 -10.75 -10.59 -0.93
CA LEU A 20 -10.15 -9.71 -1.92
C LEU A 20 -8.69 -10.12 -2.18
N ASP A 21 -7.95 -10.34 -1.10
CA ASP A 21 -6.55 -10.74 -1.13
C ASP A 21 -6.37 -12.05 -1.91
N ALA A 22 -7.17 -13.08 -1.58
CA ALA A 22 -7.13 -14.37 -2.27
C ALA A 22 -7.36 -14.22 -3.78
N ARG A 23 -8.38 -13.44 -4.18
CA ARG A 23 -8.71 -13.20 -5.59
C ARG A 23 -7.57 -12.49 -6.31
N LEU A 24 -6.98 -11.45 -5.72
CA LEU A 24 -5.88 -10.72 -6.36
C LEU A 24 -4.59 -11.55 -6.45
N LEU A 25 -4.30 -12.37 -5.42
CA LEU A 25 -3.19 -13.31 -5.43
C LEU A 25 -3.35 -14.38 -6.54
N GLU A 26 -4.58 -14.90 -6.72
CA GLU A 26 -4.89 -15.83 -7.80
C GLU A 26 -4.73 -15.16 -9.18
N GLU A 27 -5.20 -13.93 -9.33
CA GLU A 27 -5.13 -13.15 -10.58
C GLU A 27 -3.68 -12.98 -11.07
N VAL A 28 -2.75 -12.66 -10.18
CA VAL A 28 -1.32 -12.54 -10.50
C VAL A 28 -0.56 -13.85 -10.40
N ARG A 29 -1.26 -14.97 -10.13
CA ARG A 29 -0.70 -16.31 -9.93
C ARG A 29 0.43 -16.32 -8.91
N ALA A 30 0.25 -15.56 -7.83
CA ALA A 30 1.24 -15.46 -6.78
C ALA A 30 1.45 -16.84 -6.13
N LYS A 31 2.72 -17.23 -6.02
CA LYS A 31 3.12 -18.36 -5.18
C LYS A 31 3.66 -17.88 -3.84
N ARG A 32 4.12 -16.63 -3.81
CA ARG A 32 4.82 -16.03 -2.69
C ARG A 32 4.52 -14.54 -2.61
N VAL A 33 4.33 -14.09 -1.38
CA VAL A 33 4.15 -12.68 -1.01
C VAL A 33 5.34 -12.22 -0.20
N VAL A 34 5.88 -11.04 -0.52
CA VAL A 34 6.82 -10.33 0.36
C VAL A 34 6.07 -9.29 1.16
N VAL A 35 6.19 -9.32 2.48
CA VAL A 35 5.57 -8.34 3.39
C VAL A 35 6.64 -7.42 3.96
N LEU A 36 6.43 -6.12 3.83
CA LEU A 36 7.30 -5.05 4.30
C LEU A 36 6.57 -4.27 5.41
N PRO A 37 6.86 -4.54 6.70
CA PRO A 37 6.30 -3.79 7.82
C PRO A 37 7.02 -2.45 8.05
N THR A 38 7.61 -1.88 7.00
CA THR A 38 8.45 -0.68 7.07
C THR A 38 7.71 0.50 7.70
N ALA A 39 6.41 0.66 7.44
CA ALA A 39 5.63 1.75 8.01
C ALA A 39 5.39 1.59 9.53
N ASP A 40 5.73 0.44 10.12
CA ASP A 40 5.56 0.12 11.54
C ASP A 40 6.86 0.21 12.36
N ALA A 41 7.91 0.83 11.81
CA ALA A 41 9.26 0.81 12.38
C ALA A 41 9.42 1.43 13.79
N PHE A 42 8.45 2.20 14.25
CA PHE A 42 8.45 2.84 15.56
C PHE A 42 7.45 2.22 16.55
N GLU A 43 6.75 1.16 16.13
CA GLU A 43 5.71 0.50 16.90
C GLU A 43 6.15 -0.93 17.28
N LYS A 44 5.31 -1.93 17.01
CA LYS A 44 5.57 -3.34 17.30
C LYS A 44 5.36 -4.16 16.01
N PRO A 45 6.31 -4.07 15.06
CA PRO A 45 6.18 -4.73 13.75
C PRO A 45 5.90 -6.23 13.86
N GLU A 46 6.30 -6.85 14.97
CA GLU A 46 6.15 -8.30 15.22
C GLU A 46 4.69 -8.74 15.34
N ILE A 47 3.79 -7.81 15.66
CA ILE A 47 2.34 -8.03 15.63
C ILE A 47 1.89 -8.22 14.19
N LEU A 48 2.31 -7.35 13.27
CA LEU A 48 2.01 -7.45 11.85
C LEU A 48 2.72 -8.65 11.21
N VAL A 49 3.95 -8.99 11.65
CA VAL A 49 4.63 -10.23 11.24
C VAL A 49 3.80 -11.46 11.61
N SER A 50 3.28 -11.51 12.83
CA SER A 50 2.45 -12.62 13.30
C SER A 50 1.12 -12.68 12.57
N ALA A 51 0.48 -11.54 12.34
CA ALA A 51 -0.76 -11.43 11.57
C ALA A 51 -0.56 -11.90 10.11
N ALA A 52 0.53 -11.51 9.47
CA ALA A 52 0.90 -11.94 8.12
C ALA A 52 1.06 -13.45 8.03
N LYS A 53 1.72 -14.08 9.01
CA LYS A 53 1.88 -15.55 9.07
C LYS A 53 0.53 -16.27 9.21
N SER A 54 -0.33 -15.76 10.09
CA SER A 54 -1.69 -16.32 10.25
C SER A 54 -2.53 -16.14 8.98
N TRP A 55 -2.40 -15.00 8.30
CA TRP A 55 -3.08 -14.74 7.02
C TRP A 55 -2.57 -15.64 5.90
N ALA A 56 -1.26 -15.83 5.81
CA ALA A 56 -0.65 -16.76 4.89
C ALA A 56 -1.19 -18.19 5.06
N GLN A 57 -1.34 -18.65 6.31
CA GLN A 57 -1.96 -19.95 6.61
C GLN A 57 -3.42 -20.02 6.16
N ARG A 58 -4.23 -18.98 6.42
CA ARG A 58 -5.65 -18.97 6.03
C ARG A 58 -5.82 -18.98 4.51
N LEU A 59 -4.95 -18.28 3.77
CA LEU A 59 -5.03 -18.19 2.32
C LEU A 59 -4.23 -19.28 1.58
N GLY A 60 -3.46 -20.09 2.30
CA GLY A 60 -2.61 -21.12 1.70
C GLY A 60 -1.49 -20.56 0.82
N ILE A 61 -0.97 -19.36 1.14
CA ILE A 61 0.07 -18.67 0.37
C ILE A 61 1.39 -18.65 1.15
N GLU A 62 2.54 -18.71 0.46
CA GLU A 62 3.82 -18.50 1.12
C GLU A 62 4.06 -17.02 1.39
N VAL A 63 4.54 -16.69 2.59
CA VAL A 63 4.91 -15.32 2.95
C VAL A 63 6.37 -15.25 3.39
N GLU A 64 7.11 -14.29 2.85
CA GLU A 64 8.39 -13.84 3.37
C GLU A 64 8.24 -12.44 3.94
N VAL A 65 8.42 -12.30 5.25
CA VAL A 65 8.45 -10.99 5.90
C VAL A 65 9.88 -10.46 5.80
N LEU A 66 10.04 -9.31 5.14
CA LEU A 66 11.33 -8.68 4.91
C LEU A 66 11.45 -7.44 5.79
N MET A 67 12.31 -7.51 6.82
CA MET A 67 12.47 -6.47 7.84
C MET A 67 13.33 -5.29 7.35
N VAL A 68 12.89 -4.63 6.28
CA VAL A 68 13.47 -3.38 5.80
C VAL A 68 12.86 -2.24 6.61
N MET A 69 13.54 -1.83 7.69
CA MET A 69 13.00 -0.88 8.68
C MET A 69 13.62 0.50 8.56
N ARG A 70 14.82 0.58 7.99
CA ARG A 70 15.60 1.79 7.78
C ARG A 70 16.08 1.87 6.34
N ARG A 71 16.46 3.08 5.93
CA ARG A 71 16.95 3.32 4.57
C ARG A 71 18.17 2.46 4.20
N THR A 72 19.08 2.21 5.15
CA THR A 72 20.23 1.33 4.94
C THR A 72 19.79 -0.07 4.52
N ASP A 73 18.78 -0.62 5.19
CA ASP A 73 18.23 -1.94 4.87
C ASP A 73 17.62 -1.95 3.45
N ALA A 74 17.00 -0.84 3.03
CA ALA A 74 16.43 -0.67 1.70
C ALA A 74 17.50 -0.49 0.60
N MET A 75 18.74 -0.13 0.97
CA MET A 75 19.89 -0.02 0.08
C MET A 75 20.58 -1.36 -0.16
N GLU A 76 20.27 -2.39 0.63
CA GLU A 76 20.87 -3.71 0.47
C GLU A 76 20.34 -4.41 -0.78
N GLN A 77 21.27 -4.81 -1.65
CA GLN A 77 20.93 -5.51 -2.89
C GLN A 77 20.29 -6.88 -2.60
N SER A 78 20.67 -7.54 -1.51
CA SER A 78 20.10 -8.82 -1.07
C SER A 78 18.61 -8.69 -0.73
N ALA A 79 18.20 -7.60 -0.07
CA ALA A 79 16.80 -7.30 0.21
C ALA A 79 16.03 -7.03 -1.09
N ALA A 80 16.62 -6.28 -2.03
CA ALA A 80 16.03 -6.05 -3.34
C ALA A 80 15.85 -7.36 -4.13
N ASP A 81 16.81 -8.28 -4.06
CA ASP A 81 16.76 -9.59 -4.74
C ASP A 81 15.65 -10.50 -4.19
N VAL A 82 15.32 -10.40 -2.90
CA VAL A 82 14.14 -11.06 -2.32
C VAL A 82 12.86 -10.52 -2.96
N VAL A 83 12.72 -9.19 -3.03
CA VAL A 83 11.54 -8.54 -3.61
C VAL A 83 11.37 -8.90 -5.08
N ARG A 84 12.43 -8.87 -5.89
CA ARG A 84 12.35 -9.17 -7.33
C ARG A 84 11.82 -10.58 -7.65
N LYS A 85 11.96 -11.53 -6.73
CA LYS A 85 11.50 -12.91 -6.90
C LYS A 85 10.03 -13.10 -6.57
N ALA A 86 9.39 -12.12 -5.95
CA ALA A 86 7.99 -12.17 -5.58
C ALA A 86 7.07 -11.82 -6.76
N GLN A 87 5.83 -12.31 -6.71
CA GLN A 87 4.76 -11.87 -7.59
C GLN A 87 3.87 -10.82 -6.92
N ALA A 88 3.93 -10.73 -5.59
CA ALA A 88 3.15 -9.80 -4.82
C ALA A 88 3.94 -9.21 -3.64
N VAL A 89 3.73 -7.91 -3.39
CA VAL A 89 4.38 -7.15 -2.32
C VAL A 89 3.33 -6.43 -1.50
N TRP A 90 3.36 -6.59 -0.17
CA TRP A 90 2.48 -5.93 0.78
C TRP A 90 3.27 -4.96 1.65
N PHE A 91 2.84 -3.70 1.69
CA PHE A 91 3.30 -2.72 2.66
C PHE A 91 2.26 -2.55 3.77
N VAL A 92 2.72 -2.62 5.02
CA VAL A 92 1.88 -2.53 6.22
C VAL A 92 2.50 -1.64 7.28
N GLY A 93 1.68 -1.17 8.23
CA GLY A 93 2.04 -0.26 9.31
C GLY A 93 1.42 1.13 9.17
N ASP A 94 1.75 2.03 10.08
CA ASP A 94 0.97 3.27 10.27
C ASP A 94 1.71 4.58 9.91
N ASN A 95 3.00 4.53 9.56
CA ASN A 95 3.80 5.73 9.26
C ASN A 95 4.15 5.86 7.75
N PRO A 96 3.37 6.62 6.97
CA PRO A 96 3.58 6.77 5.52
C PRO A 96 4.79 7.65 5.21
N ILE A 97 5.11 8.62 6.08
CA ILE A 97 6.28 9.50 5.93
C ILE A 97 7.57 8.68 6.05
N HIS A 98 7.63 7.78 7.05
CA HIS A 98 8.78 6.91 7.26
C HIS A 98 8.92 5.88 6.15
N LEU A 99 7.83 5.23 5.75
CA LEU A 99 7.84 4.34 4.59
C LEU A 99 8.41 5.03 3.34
N ARG A 100 7.93 6.24 3.04
CA ARG A 100 8.40 7.02 1.89
C ARG A 100 9.89 7.41 2.02
N SER A 101 10.36 7.79 3.21
CA SER A 101 11.77 8.15 3.43
C SER A 101 12.74 6.96 3.31
N VAL A 102 12.29 5.77 3.74
CA VAL A 102 13.06 4.52 3.63
C VAL A 102 13.12 4.04 2.19
N MET A 103 12.00 4.04 1.48
CA MET A 103 11.89 3.37 0.17
C MET A 103 12.30 4.25 -1.02
N LYS A 104 11.96 5.54 -1.05
CA LYS A 104 12.12 6.33 -2.28
C LYS A 104 13.58 6.34 -2.76
N GLY A 105 13.79 5.97 -4.03
CA GLY A 105 15.10 5.96 -4.67
C GLY A 105 16.08 4.95 -4.09
N THR A 106 15.59 3.80 -3.60
CA THR A 106 16.43 2.69 -3.15
C THR A 106 16.31 1.47 -4.06
N PRO A 107 17.31 0.57 -4.06
CA PRO A 107 17.26 -0.73 -4.72
C PRO A 107 16.00 -1.55 -4.42
N VAL A 108 15.53 -1.57 -3.16
CA VAL A 108 14.29 -2.25 -2.77
C VAL A 108 13.09 -1.63 -3.47
N TRP A 109 12.99 -0.30 -3.54
CA TRP A 109 11.89 0.34 -4.27
C TRP A 109 11.93 0.06 -5.77
N SER A 110 13.10 0.13 -6.40
CA SER A 110 13.26 -0.26 -7.81
C SER A 110 12.88 -1.72 -8.05
N ALA A 111 13.09 -2.62 -7.08
CA ALA A 111 12.61 -4.00 -7.16
C ALA A 111 11.09 -4.08 -7.09
N VAL A 112 10.42 -3.30 -6.25
CA VAL A 112 8.94 -3.23 -6.20
C VAL A 112 8.38 -2.69 -7.52
N GLU A 113 8.96 -1.64 -8.07
CA GLU A 113 8.60 -1.12 -9.39
C GLU A 113 8.75 -2.21 -10.46
N SER A 114 9.82 -3.01 -10.40
CA SER A 114 10.03 -4.13 -11.31
C SER A 114 8.97 -5.23 -11.19
N VAL A 115 8.55 -5.58 -9.96
CA VAL A 115 7.44 -6.53 -9.72
C VAL A 115 6.15 -6.01 -10.35
N PHE A 116 5.85 -4.72 -10.13
CA PHE A 116 4.66 -4.09 -10.70
C PHE A 116 4.70 -4.07 -12.24
N GLN A 117 5.83 -3.68 -12.85
CA GLN A 117 5.97 -3.65 -14.30
C GLN A 117 5.95 -5.05 -14.94
N ALA A 118 6.29 -6.10 -14.18
CA ALA A 118 6.18 -7.49 -14.60
C ALA A 118 4.76 -8.07 -14.51
N GLY A 119 3.76 -7.28 -14.13
CA GLY A 119 2.37 -7.74 -13.99
C GLY A 119 2.02 -8.24 -12.59
N GLY A 120 2.89 -8.01 -11.61
CA GLY A 120 2.67 -8.40 -10.21
C GLY A 120 1.69 -7.50 -9.46
N LEU A 121 1.47 -7.82 -8.19
CA LEU A 121 0.58 -7.11 -7.28
C LEU A 121 1.38 -6.28 -6.26
N VAL A 122 1.03 -5.01 -6.09
CA VAL A 122 1.54 -4.19 -5.00
C VAL A 122 0.37 -3.69 -4.16
N VAL A 123 0.41 -3.98 -2.86
CA VAL A 123 -0.64 -3.61 -1.92
C VAL A 123 -0.11 -2.67 -0.85
N GLY A 124 -0.83 -1.60 -0.59
CA GLY A 124 -0.63 -0.76 0.59
C GLY A 124 -1.86 -0.87 1.48
N ALA A 125 -1.69 -1.32 2.72
CA ALA A 125 -2.78 -1.44 3.68
C ALA A 125 -2.67 -0.39 4.79
N GLY A 126 -3.69 0.44 4.94
CA GLY A 126 -3.68 1.56 5.87
C GLY A 126 -2.83 2.71 5.34
N ALA A 127 -1.95 3.28 6.17
CA ALA A 127 -1.12 4.41 5.78
C ALA A 127 -0.27 4.18 4.51
N PRO A 128 0.31 2.98 4.28
CA PRO A 128 0.94 2.63 3.00
C PRO A 128 0.09 2.86 1.75
N ALA A 129 -1.24 2.72 1.81
CA ALA A 129 -2.12 3.03 0.69
C ALA A 129 -1.95 4.50 0.23
N SER A 130 -1.84 5.41 1.20
CA SER A 130 -1.54 6.82 0.94
C SER A 130 -0.12 6.99 0.39
N ALA A 131 0.87 6.32 0.99
CA ALA A 131 2.27 6.46 0.61
C ALA A 131 2.58 5.95 -0.81
N LEU A 132 1.88 4.94 -1.31
CA LEU A 132 2.02 4.45 -2.69
C LEU A 132 1.57 5.47 -3.74
N CYS A 133 0.68 6.38 -3.36
CA CYS A 133 0.21 7.45 -4.22
C CYS A 133 1.24 8.58 -4.36
N ASP A 134 1.10 9.44 -5.36
CA ASP A 134 1.74 10.77 -5.38
C ASP A 134 0.76 11.79 -5.99
N PRO A 135 0.29 12.77 -5.20
CA PRO A 135 0.66 13.03 -3.81
C PRO A 135 0.11 12.02 -2.79
N MET A 136 0.82 11.83 -1.68
CA MET A 136 0.29 11.18 -0.46
C MET A 136 -0.32 12.23 0.49
N ILE A 137 -0.99 11.77 1.54
CA ILE A 137 -1.53 12.63 2.60
C ILE A 137 -0.56 12.69 3.78
N ASP A 138 -0.16 13.89 4.19
CA ASP A 138 0.59 14.09 5.44
C ASP A 138 -0.32 13.72 6.64
N PRO A 139 0.02 12.68 7.43
CA PRO A 139 -0.80 12.23 8.55
C PRO A 139 -0.95 13.27 9.67
N ARG A 140 -0.05 14.26 9.75
CA ARG A 140 -0.05 15.31 10.79
C ARG A 140 -1.10 16.38 10.51
N GLY A 141 -1.41 16.62 9.23
CA GLY A 141 -2.16 17.80 8.81
C GLY A 141 -3.21 17.58 7.73
N GLY A 142 -3.25 16.43 7.06
CA GLY A 142 -4.13 16.24 5.91
C GLY A 142 -3.74 17.07 4.68
N ALA A 143 -2.56 17.69 4.67
CA ALA A 143 -2.03 18.35 3.48
C ALA A 143 -1.45 17.33 2.50
N LEU A 144 -1.28 17.72 1.25
CA LEU A 144 -0.58 16.92 0.25
C LEU A 144 0.92 16.91 0.56
N ALA A 145 1.55 15.75 0.40
CA ALA A 145 2.98 15.55 0.51
C ALA A 145 3.48 14.63 -0.62
N LEU A 146 4.79 14.64 -0.88
CA LEU A 146 5.39 13.76 -1.88
C LEU A 146 5.31 12.30 -1.40
N GLY A 147 4.65 11.46 -2.18
CA GLY A 147 4.59 10.03 -1.92
C GLY A 147 5.66 9.24 -2.67
N LEU A 148 5.42 7.94 -2.84
CA LEU A 148 6.30 7.03 -3.57
C LEU A 148 6.04 7.10 -5.07
N GLY A 149 4.81 7.39 -5.49
CA GLY A 149 4.45 7.62 -6.88
C GLY A 149 4.43 6.35 -7.73
N LEU A 150 4.04 5.22 -7.14
CA LEU A 150 3.65 4.05 -7.94
C LEU A 150 2.31 4.31 -8.64
N LEU A 151 1.45 5.13 -8.00
CA LEU A 151 0.21 5.64 -8.56
C LEU A 151 0.18 7.16 -8.45
N SER A 152 0.16 7.88 -9.57
CA SER A 152 0.17 9.35 -9.56
C SER A 152 -1.18 9.95 -9.91
N GLY A 153 -1.41 11.20 -9.49
CA GLY A 153 -2.61 11.95 -9.86
C GLY A 153 -3.85 11.62 -9.04
N ILE A 154 -3.66 11.00 -7.87
CA ILE A 154 -4.70 10.70 -6.88
C ILE A 154 -4.09 10.76 -5.49
N ALA A 155 -4.88 11.12 -4.49
CA ALA A 155 -4.53 11.02 -3.08
C ALA A 155 -5.54 10.14 -2.32
N VAL A 156 -5.05 9.37 -1.36
CA VAL A 156 -5.89 8.50 -0.51
C VAL A 156 -5.71 8.84 0.96
N VAL A 157 -6.84 8.96 1.67
CA VAL A 157 -6.92 9.01 3.12
C VAL A 157 -7.40 7.66 3.60
N ALA A 158 -6.47 6.85 4.11
CA ALA A 158 -6.78 5.55 4.72
C ALA A 158 -7.40 5.71 6.12
N GLN A 159 -8.05 4.67 6.63
CA GLN A 159 -8.77 4.61 7.91
C GLN A 159 -9.70 5.82 8.08
N ALA A 160 -10.45 6.14 7.01
CA ALA A 160 -11.25 7.37 6.92
C ALA A 160 -12.24 7.56 8.07
N GLU A 161 -12.74 6.47 8.67
CA GLU A 161 -13.62 6.47 9.84
C GLU A 161 -12.98 7.09 11.09
N LEU A 162 -11.66 7.17 11.16
CA LEU A 162 -10.91 7.75 12.28
C LEU A 162 -10.56 9.24 12.06
N VAL A 163 -10.88 9.80 10.88
CA VAL A 163 -10.52 11.16 10.53
C VAL A 163 -11.47 12.14 11.18
N SER A 164 -10.93 13.12 11.93
CA SER A 164 -11.76 14.16 12.54
C SER A 164 -12.44 15.05 11.48
N PRO A 165 -13.63 15.62 11.77
CA PRO A 165 -14.34 16.49 10.83
C PRO A 165 -13.50 17.68 10.31
N ASP A 166 -12.69 18.28 11.17
CA ASP A 166 -11.81 19.38 10.80
C ASP A 166 -10.71 18.95 9.83
N ARG A 167 -10.09 17.78 10.09
CA ARG A 167 -9.07 17.23 9.20
C ARG A 167 -9.69 16.82 7.87
N HIS A 168 -10.87 16.22 7.87
CA HIS A 168 -11.63 15.86 6.67
C HIS A 168 -11.89 17.09 5.79
N THR A 169 -12.49 18.13 6.36
CA THR A 169 -12.78 19.40 5.69
C THR A 169 -11.52 20.06 5.14
N ARG A 170 -10.46 20.12 5.95
CA ARG A 170 -9.18 20.72 5.54
C ARG A 170 -8.53 19.94 4.40
N THR A 171 -8.51 18.61 4.47
CA THR A 171 -7.90 17.75 3.44
C THR A 171 -8.60 17.97 2.10
N LYS A 172 -9.93 18.01 2.08
CA LYS A 172 -10.71 18.35 0.88
C LYS A 172 -10.36 19.71 0.30
N LYS A 173 -10.24 20.73 1.16
CA LYS A 173 -9.91 22.09 0.74
C LYS A 173 -8.50 22.21 0.14
N LEU A 174 -7.56 21.40 0.64
CA LEU A 174 -6.16 21.42 0.19
C LEU A 174 -5.89 20.53 -1.02
N ALA A 175 -6.77 19.56 -1.31
CA ALA A 175 -6.60 18.65 -2.43
C ALA A 175 -6.78 19.38 -3.77
N ASN A 176 -5.82 19.19 -4.67
CA ASN A 176 -5.86 19.63 -6.07
C ASN A 176 -5.81 18.45 -7.06
N VAL A 177 -5.91 17.23 -6.54
CA VAL A 177 -6.04 15.97 -7.27
C VAL A 177 -7.29 15.25 -6.76
N PRO A 178 -7.82 14.27 -7.52
CA PRO A 178 -8.82 13.34 -7.02
C PRO A 178 -8.42 12.78 -5.65
N LEU A 179 -9.34 12.86 -4.69
CA LEU A 179 -9.12 12.47 -3.30
C LEU A 179 -10.13 11.40 -2.91
N VAL A 180 -9.66 10.31 -2.30
CA VAL A 180 -10.51 9.22 -1.82
C VAL A 180 -10.33 9.06 -0.33
N PHE A 181 -11.42 9.21 0.43
CA PHE A 181 -11.48 8.78 1.82
C PHE A 181 -11.90 7.31 1.83
N LEU A 182 -10.99 6.47 2.29
CA LEU A 182 -11.08 5.02 2.21
C LEU A 182 -11.15 4.42 3.62
N PRO A 183 -12.35 3.98 4.07
CA PRO A 183 -12.52 3.32 5.35
C PRO A 183 -11.74 2.00 5.44
N SER A 184 -11.41 1.55 6.66
CA SER A 184 -10.64 0.31 6.84
C SER A 184 -11.25 -0.93 6.18
N SER A 185 -12.58 -1.00 6.07
CA SER A 185 -13.30 -2.11 5.44
C SER A 185 -13.34 -2.07 3.91
N SER A 186 -12.73 -1.05 3.29
CA SER A 186 -12.85 -0.79 1.85
C SER A 186 -11.50 -0.76 1.15
N ALA A 187 -11.52 -0.94 -0.17
CA ALA A 187 -10.32 -0.92 -1.00
C ALA A 187 -10.59 -0.31 -2.37
N LEU A 188 -9.53 0.20 -2.98
CA LEU A 188 -9.52 0.72 -4.35
C LEU A 188 -8.43 -0.02 -5.14
N ILE A 189 -8.83 -0.70 -6.22
CA ILE A 189 -7.95 -1.55 -7.02
C ILE A 189 -7.75 -0.91 -8.39
N ARG A 190 -6.50 -0.88 -8.84
CA ARG A 190 -6.09 -0.32 -10.13
C ARG A 190 -5.49 -1.40 -11.03
N ARG A 191 -6.05 -1.59 -12.22
CA ARG A 191 -5.55 -2.49 -13.27
C ARG A 191 -5.37 -1.72 -14.58
N GLY A 192 -4.16 -1.49 -15.07
CA GLY A 192 -3.96 -0.82 -16.37
C GLY A 192 -4.55 0.60 -16.43
N HIS A 193 -5.77 0.78 -16.97
CA HIS A 193 -6.59 2.02 -16.94
C HIS A 193 -7.93 1.92 -16.17
N GLU A 194 -8.21 0.74 -15.60
CA GLU A 194 -9.46 0.43 -14.92
C GLU A 194 -9.33 0.56 -13.40
N TRP A 195 -10.47 0.91 -12.78
CA TRP A 195 -10.66 0.98 -11.35
C TRP A 195 -11.75 0.01 -10.91
N GLU A 196 -11.52 -0.64 -9.77
CA GLU A 196 -12.53 -1.38 -9.04
C GLU A 196 -12.61 -0.83 -7.62
N GLU A 197 -13.83 -0.61 -7.15
CA GLU A 197 -14.13 -0.14 -5.80
C GLU A 197 -14.73 -1.28 -5.00
N VAL A 198 -14.13 -1.58 -3.85
CA VAL A 198 -14.60 -2.61 -2.93
C VAL A 198 -15.03 -1.92 -1.64
N GLY A 199 -16.30 -2.06 -1.28
CA GLY A 199 -16.87 -1.37 -0.11
C GLY A 199 -17.17 0.11 -0.34
N SER A 200 -17.66 0.78 0.69
CA SER A 200 -18.04 2.19 0.63
C SER A 200 -16.82 3.10 0.75
N ASN A 201 -16.77 4.13 -0.07
CA ASN A 201 -15.76 5.17 -0.01
C ASN A 201 -16.37 6.52 -0.37
N GLU A 202 -15.68 7.58 0.02
CA GLU A 202 -16.05 8.93 -0.40
C GLU A 202 -14.99 9.46 -1.37
N LYS A 203 -15.44 9.93 -2.54
CA LYS A 203 -14.59 10.51 -3.58
C LYS A 203 -14.86 11.98 -3.72
N VAL A 204 -13.79 12.75 -3.89
CA VAL A 204 -13.80 14.15 -4.30
C VAL A 204 -13.05 14.25 -5.61
N GLY A 205 -13.76 14.61 -6.69
CA GLY A 205 -13.23 14.58 -8.05
C GLY A 205 -13.44 13.25 -8.76
N GLN A 206 -12.91 13.13 -9.98
CA GLN A 206 -12.99 11.92 -10.82
C GLN A 206 -11.64 11.19 -10.81
N LEU A 207 -11.66 9.86 -10.63
CA LEU A 207 -10.44 9.06 -10.66
C LEU A 207 -9.75 9.16 -12.04
N PRO A 208 -8.41 9.19 -12.10
CA PRO A 208 -7.69 9.29 -13.37
C PRO A 208 -7.85 8.01 -14.20
N THR A 209 -8.04 8.15 -15.51
CA THR A 209 -8.11 7.02 -16.46
C THR A 209 -6.73 6.47 -16.74
#